data_AF-A0A399G7Y5-F1
#
_entry.id   AF-A0A399G7Y5-F1
#
_cell.length_a   1.000
_cell.length_b   1.000
_cell.length_c   1.000
_cell.angle_alpha   90.00
_cell.angle_beta   90.00
_cell.angle_gamma   90.00
#
_symmetry.space_group_name_H-M   'P 1'
#
loop_
_entity.id
_entity.type
_entity.pdbx_description
1 polymer ?
#
loop_
_entity_poly.entity_id
_entity_poly.type
_entity_poly.pdbx_seq_one_letter_code
_entity_poly.pdbx_strand_id
1 'polypeptide(L)'
;MASPAEADTPEGAPRDDGSGDGQPNKKRRTGPNSRGVANLTPEQLARKRANDREAQRAIRERTKNQIDRLNQRIRDLESQQPYHDLQVVLREKEAVQAENADIRKRLESVLSIIQPIVRATGGLNGMLTRHFARNQADDT
;
A
#
# COMPACT_ATOMS: atom_id res chain seq x y z
N MET A 1 -15.31 -39.65 9.96
CA MET A 1 -14.61 -39.39 11.24
C MET A 1 -14.13 -37.94 11.21
N ALA A 2 -13.99 -37.33 12.38
CA ALA A 2 -14.22 -35.91 12.72
C ALA A 2 -13.24 -34.84 12.19
N SER A 3 -13.66 -33.59 12.47
CA SER A 3 -13.34 -32.22 12.04
C SER A 3 -11.92 -31.63 12.10
N PRO A 4 -11.71 -30.46 11.43
CA PRO A 4 -10.51 -29.61 11.44
C PRO A 4 -10.53 -28.53 12.55
N ALA A 5 -9.35 -28.00 12.91
CA ALA A 5 -9.20 -26.89 13.86
C ALA A 5 -8.47 -25.68 13.23
N GLU A 6 -9.18 -24.55 13.26
CA GLU A 6 -8.74 -23.18 13.56
C GLU A 6 -7.69 -22.47 12.68
N ALA A 7 -8.21 -21.64 11.76
CA ALA A 7 -7.59 -20.36 11.41
C ALA A 7 -8.63 -19.25 11.61
N ASP A 8 -8.36 -18.38 12.58
CA ASP A 8 -9.16 -17.22 12.97
C ASP A 8 -9.09 -16.14 11.88
N THR A 9 -10.26 -15.78 11.33
CA THR A 9 -10.44 -14.67 10.39
C THR A 9 -11.72 -13.95 10.79
N PRO A 10 -11.71 -12.61 10.99
CA PRO A 10 -12.91 -11.82 10.82
C PRO A 10 -12.71 -10.84 9.66
N GLU A 11 -13.09 -11.30 8.48
CA GLU A 11 -13.45 -10.47 7.33
C GLU A 11 -14.90 -10.00 7.50
N GLY A 12 -15.16 -8.72 7.21
CA GLY A 12 -16.48 -8.22 6.83
C GLY A 12 -17.51 -8.04 7.96
N ALA A 13 -17.55 -6.86 8.58
CA ALA A 13 -18.73 -6.43 9.34
C ALA A 13 -19.93 -6.20 8.38
N PRO A 14 -21.11 -6.79 8.65
CA PRO A 14 -22.30 -6.62 7.82
C PRO A 14 -22.95 -5.25 8.08
N ARG A 15 -23.53 -4.69 7.01
CA ARG A 15 -24.37 -3.49 7.05
C ARG A 15 -25.73 -3.88 7.60
N ASP A 16 -26.15 -3.22 8.68
CA ASP A 16 -27.45 -3.37 9.32
C ASP A 16 -28.51 -2.58 8.52
N ASP A 17 -29.25 -3.31 7.68
CA ASP A 17 -30.53 -2.92 7.08
C ASP A 17 -31.57 -3.94 7.55
N GLY A 18 -32.57 -3.48 8.30
CA GLY A 18 -33.81 -4.21 8.51
C GLY A 18 -34.36 -4.12 9.93
N SER A 19 -35.24 -3.15 10.17
CA SER A 19 -36.13 -3.17 11.34
C SER A 19 -37.57 -2.82 10.95
N GLY A 20 -38.29 -3.84 10.46
CA GLY A 20 -39.71 -4.09 10.74
C GLY A 20 -39.77 -5.44 11.48
N ASP A 21 -40.63 -5.70 12.46
CA ASP A 21 -42.06 -5.40 12.56
C ASP A 21 -42.57 -5.70 14.00
N GLY A 22 -43.75 -5.20 14.42
CA GLY A 22 -44.56 -5.90 15.44
C GLY A 22 -45.02 -5.25 16.78
N GLN A 23 -45.84 -4.18 16.70
CA GLN A 23 -47.04 -3.86 17.56
C GLN A 23 -46.93 -3.55 19.09
N PRO A 24 -47.97 -2.98 19.79
CA PRO A 24 -49.24 -2.36 19.35
C PRO A 24 -49.54 -0.95 19.94
N ASN A 25 -50.38 -0.20 19.24
CA ASN A 25 -51.37 0.76 19.75
C ASN A 25 -50.97 1.80 20.84
N LYS A 26 -50.43 2.95 20.42
CA LYS A 26 -50.71 4.24 21.09
C LYS A 26 -50.80 5.36 20.06
N LYS A 27 -51.99 5.49 19.45
CA LYS A 27 -52.49 6.64 18.66
C LYS A 27 -51.40 7.62 18.19
N ARG A 28 -50.59 7.23 17.21
CA ARG A 28 -49.79 8.20 16.44
C ARG A 28 -50.80 8.99 15.63
N ARG A 29 -51.16 10.19 16.10
CA ARG A 29 -51.81 11.22 15.30
C ARG A 29 -51.02 11.33 14.00
N THR A 30 -51.52 10.71 12.95
CA THR A 30 -51.33 11.13 11.56
C THR A 30 -52.03 12.48 11.41
N GLY A 31 -51.47 13.50 12.09
CA GLY A 31 -51.71 14.88 11.70
C GLY A 31 -51.11 15.09 10.31
N PRO A 32 -51.63 16.06 9.54
CA PRO A 32 -51.09 16.36 8.21
C PRO A 32 -49.58 16.51 8.33
N ASN A 33 -48.86 15.96 7.36
CA ASN A 33 -47.41 15.84 7.38
C ASN A 33 -46.76 17.25 7.33
N SER A 34 -46.74 17.98 8.45
CA SER A 34 -46.20 19.34 8.61
C SER A 34 -44.67 19.38 8.54
N ARG A 35 -44.03 18.21 8.33
CA ARG A 35 -42.60 18.08 8.06
C ARG A 35 -42.27 18.25 6.56
N GLY A 36 -43.27 18.25 5.68
CA GLY A 36 -43.11 18.53 4.25
C GLY A 36 -43.03 20.03 3.96
N VAL A 37 -42.24 20.40 2.94
CA VAL A 37 -42.08 21.81 2.50
C VAL A 37 -43.42 22.45 2.12
N ALA A 38 -44.37 21.65 1.64
CA ALA A 38 -45.70 22.06 1.20
C ALA A 38 -46.63 22.59 2.32
N ASN A 39 -46.34 22.29 3.58
CA ASN A 39 -47.18 22.68 4.73
C ASN A 39 -46.52 23.74 5.63
N LEU A 40 -45.41 24.34 5.19
CA LEU A 40 -44.68 25.36 5.97
C LEU A 40 -45.26 26.75 5.70
N THR A 41 -45.43 27.54 6.76
CA THR A 41 -45.69 28.98 6.59
C THR A 41 -44.48 29.66 5.92
N PRO A 42 -44.67 30.79 5.23
CA PRO A 42 -43.56 31.52 4.58
C PRO A 42 -42.39 31.82 5.55
N GLU A 43 -42.72 32.15 6.79
CA GLU A 43 -41.75 32.40 7.87
C GLU A 43 -40.98 31.14 8.26
N GLN A 44 -41.66 29.99 8.41
CA GLN A 44 -41.03 28.70 8.70
C GLN A 44 -40.13 28.24 7.56
N LEU A 45 -40.51 28.48 6.30
CA LEU A 45 -39.69 28.16 5.14
C LEU A 45 -38.43 29.04 5.08
N ALA A 46 -38.55 30.32 5.39
CA ALA A 46 -37.41 31.23 5.48
C ALA A 46 -36.42 30.77 6.57
N ARG A 47 -36.92 30.40 7.75
CA ARG A 47 -36.11 29.88 8.85
C ARG A 47 -35.42 28.56 8.49
N LYS A 48 -36.11 27.64 7.81
CA LYS A 48 -35.52 26.37 7.34
C LYS A 48 -34.41 26.62 6.32
N ARG A 49 -34.62 27.51 5.35
CA ARG A 49 -33.58 27.89 4.36
C ARG A 49 -32.37 28.55 5.01
N ALA A 50 -32.56 29.38 6.04
CA ALA A 50 -31.46 29.97 6.78
C ALA A 50 -30.63 28.89 7.50
N ASN A 51 -31.30 27.97 8.21
CA ASN A 51 -30.64 26.88 8.90
C ASN A 51 -29.92 25.91 7.93
N ASP A 52 -30.52 25.59 6.79
CA ASP A 52 -29.90 24.75 5.77
C ASP A 52 -28.59 25.37 5.24
N ARG A 53 -28.60 26.69 4.97
CA ARG A 53 -27.37 27.41 4.58
C ARG A 53 -26.32 27.40 5.67
N GLU A 54 -26.71 27.61 6.93
CA GLU A 54 -25.80 27.58 8.07
C GLU A 54 -25.20 26.20 8.29
N ALA A 55 -26.02 25.15 8.25
CA ALA A 55 -25.59 23.76 8.34
C ALA A 55 -24.63 23.42 7.18
N GLN A 56 -24.96 23.85 5.95
CA GLN A 56 -24.12 23.62 4.79
C GLN A 56 -22.80 24.39 4.89
N ARG A 57 -22.80 25.62 5.40
CA ARG A 57 -21.58 26.38 5.71
C ARG A 57 -20.73 25.66 6.74
N ALA A 58 -21.33 25.19 7.84
CA ALA A 58 -20.61 24.47 8.89
C ALA A 58 -20.01 23.16 8.38
N ILE A 59 -20.71 22.42 7.52
CA ILE A 59 -20.17 21.21 6.86
C ILE A 59 -19.00 21.58 5.96
N ARG A 60 -19.14 22.59 5.10
CA ARG A 60 -18.05 23.04 4.21
C ARG A 60 -16.82 23.51 4.99
N GLU A 61 -17.04 24.26 6.06
CA GLU A 61 -15.97 24.73 6.94
C GLU A 61 -15.27 23.56 7.63
N ARG A 62 -16.01 22.60 8.17
CA ARG A 62 -15.43 21.38 8.75
C ARG A 62 -14.59 20.61 7.74
N THR A 63 -15.12 20.39 6.53
CA THR A 63 -14.39 19.69 5.46
C THR A 63 -13.13 20.44 5.08
N LYS A 64 -13.20 21.77 4.93
CA LYS A 64 -12.03 22.61 4.67
C LYS A 64 -10.97 22.45 5.77
N ASN A 65 -11.38 22.57 7.04
CA ASN A 65 -10.47 22.41 8.18
C ASN A 65 -9.85 21.01 8.24
N GLN A 66 -10.60 19.97 7.86
CA GLN A 66 -10.07 18.60 7.78
C GLN A 66 -9.03 18.47 6.67
N ILE A 67 -9.29 19.03 5.49
CA ILE A 67 -8.32 19.06 4.38
C ILE A 67 -7.05 19.81 4.81
N ASP A 68 -7.19 20.97 5.43
CA ASP A 68 -6.05 21.78 5.88
C ASP A 68 -5.21 21.04 6.92
N ARG A 69 -5.85 20.35 7.89
CA ARG A 69 -5.15 19.50 8.87
C ARG A 69 -4.42 18.33 8.23
N LEU A 70 -5.04 17.65 7.27
CA LEU A 70 -4.41 16.54 6.55
C LEU A 70 -3.20 17.03 5.73
N ASN A 71 -3.34 18.15 5.02
CA ASN A 71 -2.25 18.75 4.26
C ASN A 71 -1.09 19.17 5.16
N GLN A 72 -1.39 19.75 6.32
CA GLN A 72 -0.34 20.09 7.30
C GLN A 72 0.35 18.83 7.80
N ARG A 73 -0.41 17.77 8.14
CA ARG A 73 0.18 16.51 8.60
C ARG A 73 1.06 15.85 7.55
N ILE A 74 0.68 15.93 6.28
CA ILE A 74 1.51 15.45 5.16
C ILE A 74 2.83 16.22 5.12
N ARG A 75 2.79 17.56 5.13
CA ARG A 75 4.00 18.39 5.14
C ARG A 75 4.90 18.09 6.33
N ASP A 76 4.32 17.94 7.51
CA ASP A 76 5.07 17.60 8.72
C ASP A 76 5.74 16.23 8.57
N LEU A 77 5.06 15.23 8.00
CA LEU A 77 5.62 13.90 7.76
C LEU A 77 6.69 13.89 6.67
N GLU A 78 6.49 14.64 5.58
CA GLU A 78 7.47 14.77 4.50
C GLU A 78 8.73 15.51 4.96
N SER A 79 8.59 16.46 5.89
CA SER A 79 9.73 17.20 6.47
C SER A 79 10.51 16.42 7.54
N GLN A 80 9.98 15.28 8.00
CA GLN A 80 10.65 14.47 9.01
C GLN A 80 11.89 13.80 8.42
N GLN A 81 12.98 13.82 9.19
CA GLN A 81 14.25 13.26 8.80
C GLN A 81 14.16 11.81 8.26
N PRO A 82 13.39 10.88 8.85
CA PRO A 82 13.28 9.52 8.32
C PRO A 82 12.75 9.42 6.89
N TYR A 83 11.88 10.36 6.47
CA TYR A 83 11.39 10.38 5.08
C TYR A 83 12.51 10.77 4.11
N HIS A 84 13.31 11.78 4.47
CA HIS A 84 14.49 12.17 3.71
C HIS A 84 15.57 11.08 3.70
N ASP A 85 15.86 10.47 4.86
CA ASP A 85 16.82 9.37 4.97
C ASP A 85 16.41 8.19 4.08
N LEU A 86 15.11 7.85 4.07
CA LEU A 86 14.58 6.80 3.20
C LEU A 86 14.79 7.14 1.71
N GLN A 87 14.55 8.39 1.29
CA GLN A 87 14.79 8.82 -0.08
C GLN A 87 16.27 8.69 -0.47
N VAL A 88 17.19 9.06 0.43
CA VAL A 88 18.63 8.91 0.23
C VAL A 88 19.00 7.44 0.07
N VAL A 89 18.54 6.58 0.99
CA VAL A 89 18.80 5.13 0.95
C VAL A 89 18.27 4.50 -0.34
N LEU A 90 17.09 4.90 -0.81
CA LEU A 90 16.53 4.41 -2.08
C LEU A 90 17.43 4.78 -3.25
N ARG A 91 17.90 6.03 -3.32
CA ARG A 91 18.80 6.50 -4.37
C ARG A 91 20.15 5.78 -4.34
N GLU A 92 20.72 5.60 -3.15
CA GLU A 92 21.97 4.86 -2.97
C GLU A 92 21.82 3.39 -3.37
N LYS A 93 20.72 2.75 -2.98
CA LYS A 93 20.39 1.39 -3.39
C LYS A 93 20.32 1.29 -4.92
N GLU A 94 19.63 2.21 -5.59
CA GLU A 94 19.52 2.22 -7.06
C GLU A 94 20.89 2.37 -7.72
N ALA A 95 21.75 3.25 -7.21
CA ALA A 95 23.12 3.43 -7.70
C ALA A 95 23.95 2.13 -7.56
N VAL A 96 23.91 1.50 -6.38
CA VAL A 96 24.61 0.24 -6.11
C VAL A 96 24.06 -0.90 -6.99
N GLN A 97 22.76 -0.93 -7.27
CA GLN A 97 22.17 -1.91 -8.17
C GLN A 97 22.64 -1.72 -9.62
N ALA A 98 22.75 -0.48 -10.09
CA ALA A 98 23.27 -0.16 -11.41
C ALA A 98 24.75 -0.58 -11.54
N GLU A 99 25.57 -0.29 -10.53
CA GLU A 99 26.98 -0.73 -10.50
C GLU A 99 27.10 -2.25 -10.51
N ASN A 100 26.29 -2.96 -9.71
CA ASN A 100 26.26 -4.42 -9.71
C ASN A 100 25.88 -5.00 -11.08
N ALA A 101 24.92 -4.39 -11.78
CA ALA A 101 24.55 -4.80 -13.12
C ALA A 101 25.71 -4.60 -14.11
N ASP A 102 26.40 -3.46 -14.02
CA ASP A 102 27.55 -3.17 -14.89
C ASP A 102 28.73 -4.10 -14.63
N ILE A 103 29.04 -4.39 -13.36
CA ILE A 103 30.06 -5.37 -12.97
C ILE A 103 29.72 -6.76 -13.53
N ARG A 104 28.46 -7.22 -13.38
CA ARG A 104 28.02 -8.51 -13.93
C ARG A 104 28.21 -8.57 -15.44
N LYS A 105 27.83 -7.53 -16.17
CA LYS A 105 28.03 -7.43 -17.62
C LYS A 105 29.50 -7.48 -18.02
N ARG A 106 30.37 -6.79 -17.28
CA ARG A 106 31.83 -6.83 -17.50
C ARG A 106 32.39 -8.22 -17.24
N LEU A 107 31.95 -8.89 -16.17
CA LEU A 107 32.35 -10.27 -15.86
C LEU A 107 31.89 -11.25 -16.94
N GLU A 108 30.66 -11.13 -17.44
CA GLU A 108 30.17 -11.94 -18.56
C GLU A 108 31.02 -11.74 -19.82
N SER A 109 31.40 -10.50 -20.13
CA SER A 109 32.29 -10.20 -21.25
C SER A 109 33.66 -10.84 -21.08
N VAL A 110 34.28 -10.73 -19.90
CA VAL A 110 35.57 -11.37 -19.60
C VAL A 110 35.47 -12.90 -19.71
N LEU A 111 34.40 -13.49 -19.16
CA LEU A 111 34.16 -14.93 -19.25
C LEU A 111 33.98 -15.39 -20.71
N SER A 112 33.32 -14.60 -21.55
CA SER A 112 33.19 -14.88 -22.99
C SER A 112 34.54 -14.89 -23.70
N ILE A 113 35.43 -13.93 -23.37
CA ILE A 113 36.78 -13.86 -23.95
C ILE A 113 37.63 -15.07 -23.53
N ILE A 114 37.52 -15.50 -22.27
CA ILE A 114 38.33 -16.57 -21.70
C ILE A 114 37.76 -17.97 -22.02
N GLN A 115 36.48 -18.08 -22.37
CA GLN A 115 35.79 -19.35 -22.64
C GLN A 115 36.51 -20.27 -23.65
N PRO A 116 37.03 -19.77 -24.80
CA PRO A 116 37.80 -20.58 -25.73
C PRO A 116 39.08 -21.15 -25.11
N ILE A 117 39.78 -20.36 -24.28
CA ILE A 117 41.02 -20.76 -23.60
C ILE A 117 40.73 -21.81 -22.52
N VAL A 118 39.68 -21.59 -21.73
CA VAL A 118 39.23 -22.54 -20.69
C VAL A 118 38.76 -23.85 -21.31
N ARG A 119 38.08 -23.82 -22.46
CA ARG A 119 37.71 -25.05 -23.20
C ARG A 119 38.93 -25.74 -23.81
N ALA A 120 39.86 -24.99 -24.41
CA ALA A 120 41.09 -25.55 -24.99
C ALA A 120 42.03 -26.17 -23.94
N THR A 121 41.99 -25.69 -22.69
CA THR A 121 42.77 -26.23 -21.57
C THR A 121 42.05 -27.36 -20.79
N GLY A 122 40.88 -27.83 -21.26
CA GLY A 122 40.13 -28.94 -20.63
C GLY A 122 39.32 -28.53 -19.40
N GLY A 123 39.04 -27.23 -19.22
CA GLY A 123 38.37 -26.67 -18.06
C GLY A 123 39.25 -26.59 -16.81
N LEU A 124 38.73 -25.96 -15.75
CA LEU A 124 39.37 -25.92 -14.42
C LEU A 124 39.67 -27.34 -13.89
N ASN A 125 38.79 -28.30 -14.20
CA ASN A 125 38.98 -29.72 -13.88
C ASN A 125 40.17 -30.33 -14.66
N GLY A 126 40.39 -29.96 -15.92
CA GLY A 126 41.52 -30.44 -16.72
C GLY A 126 42.88 -29.86 -16.30
N MET A 127 42.92 -28.66 -15.72
CA MET A 127 44.13 -28.08 -15.13
C MET A 127 44.48 -28.72 -13.80
N LEU A 128 43.50 -28.95 -12.92
CA LEU A 128 43.69 -29.67 -11.65
C LEU A 128 44.22 -31.08 -11.90
N THR A 129 43.61 -31.83 -12.81
CA THR A 129 44.06 -33.19 -13.15
C THR A 129 45.46 -33.24 -13.75
N ARG A 130 45.84 -32.25 -14.60
CA ARG A 130 47.21 -32.18 -15.15
C ARG A 130 48.27 -31.85 -14.09
N HIS A 131 47.94 -31.01 -13.11
CA HIS A 131 48.88 -30.71 -12.03
C HIS A 131 49.09 -31.91 -11.10
N PHE A 132 48.04 -32.70 -10.83
CA PHE A 132 48.17 -33.94 -10.07
C PHE A 132 48.95 -35.03 -10.83
N ALA A 133 48.74 -35.18 -12.14
CA ALA A 133 49.45 -36.16 -12.95
C ALA A 133 50.96 -35.85 -13.12
N ARG A 134 51.34 -34.56 -13.09
CA ARG A 134 52.74 -34.14 -13.26
C ARG A 134 53.60 -34.42 -12.03
N ASN A 135 53.03 -34.30 -10.84
CA ASN A 135 53.75 -34.58 -9.58
C ASN A 135 53.93 -36.09 -9.30
N GLN A 136 53.24 -36.97 -10.04
CA GLN A 136 53.30 -38.42 -9.82
C GLN A 136 54.29 -39.12 -10.76
N ALA A 137 54.81 -38.42 -11.77
CA ALA A 137 55.75 -38.95 -12.75
C ALA A 137 57.24 -38.73 -12.38
N ASP A 138 57.53 -37.88 -11.38
CA ASP A 138 58.90 -37.58 -10.95
C ASP A 138 59.39 -38.47 -9.78
N ASP A 139 58.57 -39.42 -9.32
CA ASP A 139 58.82 -40.26 -8.11
C ASP A 139 59.15 -41.75 -8.43
N THR A 140 59.52 -42.08 -9.67
CA THR A 140 59.95 -43.42 -10.10
C THR A 140 61.26 -43.38 -10.87
#